data_AF-A0A5D0CZX0-F1
#
_entry.id   AF-A0A5D0CZX0-F1
#
_cell.length_a   1.000
_cell.length_b   1.000
_cell.length_c   1.000
_cell.angle_alpha   90.00
_cell.angle_beta   90.00
_cell.angle_gamma   90.00
#
_symmetry.space_group_name_H-M   'P 1'
#
loop_
_entity.id
_entity.type
_entity.pdbx_description
1 polymer ?
#
loop_
_entity_poly.entity_id
_entity_poly.type
_entity_poly.pdbx_seq_one_letter_code
_entity_poly.pdbx_strand_id
1 'polypeptide(L)'
;MQMPIKSNHIPPEGDCTNLFDRLSKYISRFDEKWVNVIEPAKKEDIEKLKNLTQINQYNYHFPIEYEIYLNYMGQDDKGLLKTQLPGYASISEIIDSYEGIHEEQPDTLSDKYVHFFQKELFDGQLSFDFTQTDHPQIVVTNEDSQFVSYFADNFEKLLFQCAFSKYERLNYDKCIMLTGLPNMLKEAIKKHNAEDVFGIIDKFSNTYDFQKAWFSDRTHYIGFKDGSSFYIKVRNNALCGFIAGDLDNQIDNISETLLAELHVSKNN
;
A
#
# COMPACT_ATOMS: atom_id res chain seq x y z
N MET A 1 -7.73 2.14 -29.42
CA MET A 1 -6.33 1.90 -29.84
C MET A 1 -5.46 2.37 -28.69
N GLN A 2 -5.07 1.48 -27.78
CA GLN A 2 -4.20 1.82 -26.66
C GLN A 2 -2.79 2.05 -27.23
N MET A 3 -2.20 3.21 -26.95
CA MET A 3 -0.82 3.47 -27.34
C MET A 3 0.11 2.54 -26.56
N PRO A 4 1.15 1.97 -27.17
CA PRO A 4 2.15 1.19 -26.44
C PRO A 4 2.78 2.08 -25.36
N ILE A 5 2.65 1.66 -24.11
CA ILE A 5 3.09 2.42 -22.95
C ILE A 5 4.59 2.21 -22.79
N LYS A 6 5.36 3.29 -22.95
CA LYS A 6 6.79 3.34 -22.61
C LYS A 6 6.96 3.41 -21.10
N SER A 7 8.00 2.77 -20.55
CA SER A 7 8.52 2.76 -19.17
C SER A 7 8.44 4.06 -18.36
N ASN A 8 8.19 5.20 -18.99
CA ASN A 8 7.87 6.47 -18.35
C ASN A 8 6.45 6.52 -17.73
N HIS A 9 5.82 5.38 -17.42
CA HIS A 9 4.50 5.36 -16.80
C HIS A 9 4.47 5.29 -15.29
N ILE A 10 5.55 4.81 -14.69
CA ILE A 10 5.70 4.81 -13.24
C ILE A 10 5.90 6.23 -12.73
N PRO A 11 5.18 6.64 -11.67
CA PRO A 11 5.37 7.96 -11.08
C PRO A 11 6.80 8.12 -10.57
N PRO A 12 7.50 9.21 -10.90
CA PRO A 12 8.82 9.45 -10.35
C PRO A 12 8.73 9.71 -8.85
N GLU A 13 9.84 9.49 -8.16
CA GLU A 13 10.02 9.95 -6.78
C GLU A 13 9.91 11.49 -6.76
N GLY A 14 9.33 12.02 -5.70
CA GLY A 14 9.10 13.44 -5.53
C GLY A 14 8.98 13.78 -4.06
N ASP A 15 8.20 14.81 -3.74
CA ASP A 15 7.96 15.24 -2.36
C ASP A 15 6.48 15.57 -2.14
N CYS A 16 6.16 15.99 -0.93
CA CYS A 16 4.81 16.39 -0.54
C CYS A 16 4.22 17.53 -1.40
N THR A 17 5.03 18.40 -1.99
CA THR A 17 4.53 19.56 -2.76
C THR A 17 3.84 19.15 -4.06
N ASN A 18 4.15 17.96 -4.57
CA ASN A 18 3.61 17.43 -5.82
C ASN A 18 3.00 16.02 -5.66
N LEU A 19 2.76 15.58 -4.43
CA LEU A 19 2.22 14.25 -4.12
C LEU A 19 0.88 13.99 -4.82
N PHE A 20 -0.08 14.90 -4.66
CA PHE A 20 -1.41 14.74 -5.26
C PHE A 20 -1.36 14.78 -6.79
N ASP A 21 -0.55 15.68 -7.37
CA ASP A 21 -0.38 15.79 -8.82
C ASP A 21 0.21 14.52 -9.42
N ARG A 22 1.24 13.93 -8.79
CA ARG A 22 1.84 12.66 -9.22
C ARG A 22 0.85 11.52 -9.14
N LEU A 23 0.14 11.39 -8.01
CA LEU A 23 -0.83 10.33 -7.78
C LEU A 23 -2.02 10.43 -8.75
N SER A 24 -2.62 11.61 -8.87
CA SER A 24 -3.76 11.87 -9.75
C SER A 24 -3.38 11.68 -11.22
N LYS A 25 -2.20 12.12 -11.65
CA LYS A 25 -1.70 11.90 -13.01
C LYS A 25 -1.52 10.41 -13.31
N TYR A 26 -1.06 9.61 -12.35
CA TYR A 26 -0.95 8.17 -12.52
C TYR A 26 -2.31 7.52 -12.68
N ILE A 27 -3.22 7.76 -11.72
CA ILE A 27 -4.56 7.16 -11.71
C ILE A 27 -5.38 7.58 -12.94
N SER A 28 -5.28 8.85 -13.35
CA SER A 28 -6.05 9.39 -14.49
C SER A 28 -5.74 8.70 -15.82
N ARG A 29 -4.63 7.97 -15.94
CA ARG A 29 -4.32 7.16 -17.14
C ARG A 29 -5.26 5.97 -17.28
N PHE A 30 -5.86 5.53 -16.18
CA PHE A 30 -6.73 4.37 -16.08
C PHE A 30 -8.17 4.77 -15.78
N ASP A 31 -8.33 5.79 -14.95
CA ASP A 31 -9.60 6.31 -14.48
C ASP A 31 -9.55 7.85 -14.45
N GLU A 32 -9.79 8.46 -15.61
CA GLU A 32 -9.85 9.92 -15.79
C GLU A 32 -10.91 10.59 -14.91
N LYS A 33 -11.89 9.83 -14.42
CA LYS A 33 -12.98 10.36 -13.61
C LYS A 33 -12.65 10.37 -12.12
N TRP A 34 -11.67 9.58 -11.68
CA TRP A 34 -11.32 9.42 -10.26
C TRP A 34 -11.17 10.75 -9.53
N VAL A 35 -10.41 11.70 -10.10
CA VAL A 35 -10.18 13.02 -9.51
C VAL A 35 -11.45 13.86 -9.32
N ASN A 36 -12.49 13.59 -10.13
CA ASN A 36 -13.77 14.31 -10.07
C ASN A 36 -14.76 13.68 -9.09
N VAL A 37 -14.46 12.49 -8.59
CA VAL A 37 -15.39 11.75 -7.72
C VAL A 37 -14.88 11.59 -6.30
N ILE A 38 -13.56 11.66 -6.04
CA ILE A 38 -13.01 11.71 -4.68
C ILE A 38 -13.60 12.87 -3.86
N GLU A 39 -13.68 12.68 -2.56
CA GLU A 39 -14.27 13.66 -1.64
C GLU A 39 -13.27 14.07 -0.54
N PRO A 40 -12.96 15.37 -0.42
CA PRO A 40 -12.08 15.85 0.63
C PRO A 40 -12.78 15.82 1.99
N ALA A 41 -11.99 15.66 3.06
CA ALA A 41 -12.47 15.84 4.42
C ALA A 41 -12.86 17.30 4.67
N LYS A 42 -13.87 17.53 5.51
CA LYS A 42 -14.18 18.87 6.00
C LYS A 42 -13.11 19.31 6.99
N LYS A 43 -12.83 20.62 7.05
CA LYS A 43 -11.85 21.17 7.99
C LYS A 43 -12.23 20.89 9.44
N GLU A 44 -13.52 20.97 9.74
CA GLU A 44 -14.05 20.69 11.07
C GLU A 44 -13.80 19.24 11.48
N ASP A 45 -13.91 18.30 10.54
CA ASP A 45 -13.66 16.88 10.80
C ASP A 45 -12.16 16.61 10.99
N ILE A 46 -11.28 17.28 10.24
CA ILE A 46 -9.82 17.19 10.45
C ILE A 46 -9.44 17.68 11.85
N GLU A 47 -9.99 18.83 12.28
CA GLU A 47 -9.74 19.35 13.63
C GLU A 47 -10.37 18.46 14.72
N LYS A 48 -11.56 17.91 14.48
CA LYS A 48 -12.19 16.93 15.37
C LYS A 48 -11.30 15.70 15.54
N LEU A 49 -10.76 15.16 14.45
CA LEU A 49 -9.84 14.02 14.49
C LEU A 49 -8.55 14.37 15.26
N LYS A 50 -7.95 15.55 15.03
CA LYS A 50 -6.76 16.01 15.80
C LYS A 50 -7.03 16.05 17.31
N ASN A 51 -8.22 16.47 17.72
CA ASN A 51 -8.61 16.50 19.12
C ASN A 51 -8.83 15.10 19.69
N LEU A 52 -9.58 14.24 18.97
CA LEU A 52 -9.88 12.87 19.40
C LEU A 52 -8.63 12.00 19.52
N THR A 53 -7.68 12.16 18.61
CA THR A 53 -6.39 11.45 18.61
C THR A 53 -5.44 11.95 19.69
N GLN A 54 -5.74 13.09 20.34
CA GLN A 54 -4.86 13.78 21.28
C GLN A 54 -3.46 14.07 20.73
N ILE A 55 -3.29 14.10 19.41
CA ILE A 55 -1.97 14.20 18.76
C ILE A 55 -1.20 15.46 19.20
N ASN A 56 -1.92 16.56 19.45
CA ASN A 56 -1.37 17.81 19.94
C ASN A 56 -0.90 17.75 21.41
N GLN A 57 -1.54 16.94 22.25
CA GLN A 57 -1.16 16.77 23.66
C GLN A 57 0.25 16.16 23.78
N TYR A 58 0.60 15.29 22.82
CA TYR A 58 1.89 14.61 22.76
C TYR A 58 2.91 15.32 21.87
N ASN A 59 2.60 16.55 21.39
CA ASN A 59 3.45 17.33 20.49
C ASN A 59 3.82 16.57 19.20
N TYR A 60 2.89 15.77 18.70
CA TYR A 60 3.00 15.15 17.38
C TYR A 60 2.23 15.97 16.35
N HIS A 61 2.55 15.71 15.09
CA HIS A 61 1.81 16.21 13.94
C HIS A 61 1.46 15.05 13.02
N PHE A 62 0.31 15.14 12.36
CA PHE A 62 0.04 14.21 11.27
C PHE A 62 1.13 14.32 10.21
N PRO A 63 1.52 13.20 9.57
CA PRO A 63 2.39 13.26 8.40
C PRO A 63 1.78 14.19 7.35
N ILE A 64 2.62 15.00 6.71
CA ILE A 64 2.18 15.99 5.71
C ILE A 64 1.42 15.27 4.57
N GLU A 65 1.88 14.09 4.20
CA GLU A 65 1.26 13.21 3.21
C GLU A 65 -0.18 12.83 3.59
N TYR A 66 -0.42 12.58 4.88
CA TYR A 66 -1.76 12.27 5.39
C TYR A 66 -2.64 13.53 5.43
N GLU A 67 -2.11 14.69 5.81
CA GLU A 67 -2.86 15.95 5.71
C GLU A 67 -3.23 16.27 4.26
N ILE A 68 -2.34 16.05 3.29
CA ILE A 68 -2.65 16.19 1.86
C ILE A 68 -3.77 15.22 1.46
N TYR A 69 -3.66 13.95 1.86
CA TYR A 69 -4.72 12.97 1.61
C TYR A 69 -6.07 13.42 2.18
N LEU A 70 -6.11 13.88 3.43
CA LEU A 70 -7.35 14.37 4.03
C LEU A 70 -7.96 15.52 3.22
N ASN A 71 -7.14 16.48 2.80
CA ASN A 71 -7.58 17.67 2.07
C ASN A 71 -8.07 17.41 0.64
N TYR A 72 -7.74 16.27 0.03
CA TYR A 72 -8.17 15.93 -1.33
C TYR A 72 -9.16 14.77 -1.39
N MET A 73 -9.03 13.79 -0.50
CA MET A 73 -9.73 12.50 -0.59
C MET A 73 -10.03 11.86 0.77
N GLY A 74 -9.98 12.64 1.86
CA GLY A 74 -10.14 12.13 3.23
C GLY A 74 -11.53 11.63 3.59
N GLN A 75 -12.57 12.10 2.90
CA GLN A 75 -13.94 11.63 3.13
C GLN A 75 -14.25 10.41 2.24
N ASP A 76 -13.78 10.41 0.99
CA ASP A 76 -13.91 9.26 0.09
C ASP A 76 -12.77 9.22 -0.93
N ASP A 77 -11.87 8.25 -0.80
CA ASP A 77 -10.76 7.97 -1.70
C ASP A 77 -11.13 7.05 -2.88
N LYS A 78 -12.41 6.71 -2.99
CA LYS A 78 -12.99 5.73 -3.93
C LYS A 78 -12.36 4.36 -3.81
N GLY A 79 -12.07 3.95 -2.58
CA GLY A 79 -11.49 2.66 -2.25
C GLY A 79 -10.04 2.54 -2.71
N LEU A 80 -9.25 3.61 -2.62
CA LEU A 80 -7.83 3.56 -2.91
C LEU A 80 -7.13 2.72 -1.84
N LEU A 81 -7.22 3.11 -0.56
CA LEU A 81 -6.64 2.41 0.58
C LEU A 81 -7.23 1.02 0.80
N LYS A 82 -8.53 0.85 0.50
CA LYS A 82 -9.24 -0.45 0.60
C LYS A 82 -8.68 -1.53 -0.34
N THR A 83 -7.83 -1.16 -1.30
CA THR A 83 -7.14 -2.10 -2.18
C THR A 83 -6.16 -3.01 -1.41
N GLN A 84 -5.54 -2.50 -0.34
CA GLN A 84 -4.52 -3.27 0.39
C GLN A 84 -5.08 -4.09 1.53
N LEU A 85 -6.14 -3.61 2.17
CA LEU A 85 -6.88 -4.26 3.23
C LEU A 85 -8.37 -3.90 3.13
N PRO A 86 -9.28 -4.85 3.38
CA PRO A 86 -10.70 -4.53 3.56
C PRO A 86 -10.88 -3.71 4.83
N GLY A 87 -11.67 -2.63 4.75
CA GLY A 87 -11.80 -1.69 5.85
C GLY A 87 -12.37 -0.33 5.48
N TYR A 88 -12.17 0.61 6.39
CA TYR A 88 -12.76 1.94 6.43
C TYR A 88 -11.64 2.97 6.57
N ALA A 89 -11.72 4.01 5.76
CA ALA A 89 -10.69 5.04 5.65
C ALA A 89 -11.26 6.46 5.56
N SER A 90 -12.60 6.57 5.50
CA SER A 90 -13.25 7.88 5.56
C SER A 90 -12.98 8.49 6.93
N ILE A 91 -12.64 9.77 6.95
CA ILE A 91 -12.44 10.51 8.19
C ILE A 91 -13.65 10.40 9.13
N SER A 92 -14.88 10.37 8.59
CA SER A 92 -16.09 10.23 9.41
C SER A 92 -16.13 8.89 10.13
N GLU A 93 -15.75 7.80 9.45
CA GLU A 93 -15.73 6.45 10.03
C GLU A 93 -14.61 6.32 11.07
N ILE A 94 -13.46 6.96 10.83
CA ILE A 94 -12.36 6.98 11.80
C ILE A 94 -12.73 7.81 13.04
N ILE A 95 -13.40 8.95 12.86
CA ILE A 95 -13.94 9.74 13.97
C ILE A 95 -14.92 8.92 14.80
N ASP A 96 -15.88 8.25 14.16
CA ASP A 96 -16.86 7.40 14.86
C ASP A 96 -16.15 6.31 15.68
N SER A 97 -15.08 5.72 15.13
CA SER A 97 -14.24 4.74 15.84
C SER A 97 -13.59 5.32 17.09
N TYR A 98 -13.00 6.52 16.99
CA TYR A 98 -12.41 7.21 18.14
C TYR A 98 -13.45 7.61 19.18
N GLU A 99 -14.63 8.08 18.77
CA GLU A 99 -15.71 8.44 19.70
C GLU A 99 -16.20 7.22 20.48
N GLY A 100 -16.36 6.06 19.82
CA GLY A 100 -16.67 4.80 20.50
C GLY A 100 -15.62 4.40 21.53
N ILE A 101 -14.33 4.51 21.20
CA ILE A 101 -13.24 4.23 22.15
C ILE A 101 -13.28 5.18 23.36
N HIS A 102 -13.48 6.48 23.12
CA HIS A 102 -13.56 7.48 24.19
C HIS A 102 -14.76 7.26 25.12
N GLU A 103 -15.90 6.83 24.59
CA GLU A 103 -17.09 6.54 25.39
C GLU A 103 -16.93 5.28 26.25
N GLU A 104 -16.33 4.23 25.70
CA GLU A 104 -16.20 2.95 26.39
C GLU A 104 -14.97 2.88 27.31
N GLN A 105 -13.84 3.43 26.86
CA GLN A 105 -12.51 3.24 27.47
C GLN A 105 -11.58 4.44 27.21
N PRO A 106 -11.84 5.62 27.81
CA PRO A 106 -11.10 6.85 27.51
C PRO A 106 -9.59 6.79 27.80
N ASP A 107 -9.14 5.87 28.67
CA ASP A 107 -7.74 5.72 29.07
C ASP A 107 -6.93 4.78 28.15
N THR A 108 -7.52 4.17 27.12
CA THR A 108 -6.83 3.16 26.27
C THR A 108 -6.22 3.72 25.00
N LEU A 109 -6.38 5.01 24.73
CA LEU A 109 -5.74 5.63 23.57
C LEU A 109 -4.22 5.60 23.69
N SER A 110 -3.59 5.04 22.66
CA SER A 110 -2.14 4.98 22.58
C SER A 110 -1.55 6.36 22.34
N ASP A 111 -0.58 6.74 23.18
CA ASP A 111 0.29 7.89 23.00
C ASP A 111 1.40 7.67 21.96
N LYS A 112 1.34 6.54 21.22
CA LYS A 112 2.38 6.10 20.27
C LYS A 112 1.81 5.77 18.90
N TYR A 113 0.56 5.30 18.86
CA TYR A 113 -0.07 4.83 17.63
C TYR A 113 -1.34 5.62 17.35
N VAL A 114 -1.34 6.35 16.25
CA VAL A 114 -2.50 7.12 15.81
C VAL A 114 -3.10 6.45 14.58
N HIS A 115 -4.31 5.91 14.72
CA HIS A 115 -4.95 5.14 13.65
C HIS A 115 -5.64 6.04 12.62
N PHE A 116 -5.57 5.63 11.37
CA PHE A 116 -6.18 6.33 10.23
C PHE A 116 -6.98 5.39 9.31
N PHE A 117 -7.00 4.09 9.62
CA PHE A 117 -7.71 3.07 8.86
C PHE A 117 -8.19 1.98 9.81
N GLN A 118 -9.46 1.62 9.73
CA GLN A 118 -10.05 0.53 10.52
C GLN A 118 -10.28 -0.68 9.63
N LYS A 119 -9.83 -1.88 10.01
CA LYS A 119 -10.13 -3.10 9.25
C LYS A 119 -11.59 -3.50 9.43
N GLU A 120 -12.16 -4.13 8.41
CA GLU A 120 -13.46 -4.79 8.53
C GLU A 120 -13.43 -5.84 9.64
N LEU A 121 -14.59 -6.09 10.27
CA LEU A 121 -14.74 -7.00 11.42
C LEU A 121 -13.97 -6.58 12.68
N PHE A 122 -13.39 -5.37 12.69
CA PHE A 122 -12.69 -4.78 13.83
C PHE A 122 -11.51 -5.61 14.35
N ASP A 123 -10.88 -6.41 13.48
CA ASP A 123 -9.75 -7.28 13.84
C ASP A 123 -8.38 -6.56 13.72
N GLY A 124 -8.37 -5.22 13.74
CA GLY A 124 -7.19 -4.38 13.75
C GLY A 124 -7.33 -3.09 12.92
N GLN A 125 -6.27 -2.30 12.90
CA GLN A 125 -6.24 -0.96 12.30
C GLN A 125 -4.85 -0.66 11.72
N LEU A 126 -4.75 0.33 10.83
CA LEU A 126 -3.47 0.91 10.44
C LEU A 126 -3.23 2.20 11.21
N SER A 127 -2.02 2.30 11.74
CA SER A 127 -1.61 3.40 12.60
C SER A 127 -0.27 3.97 12.17
N PHE A 128 -0.12 5.28 12.37
CA PHE A 128 1.17 5.95 12.39
C PHE A 128 1.90 5.58 13.69
N ASP A 129 3.14 5.13 13.57
CA ASP A 129 4.01 4.81 14.70
C ASP A 129 4.93 5.99 15.05
N PHE A 130 4.58 6.70 16.11
CA PHE A 130 5.33 7.85 16.63
C PHE A 130 6.41 7.49 17.66
N THR A 131 6.74 6.21 17.86
CA THR A 131 7.72 5.82 18.88
C THR A 131 9.13 6.33 18.62
N GLN A 132 9.49 6.66 17.38
CA GLN A 132 10.90 6.93 17.00
C GLN A 132 11.14 8.13 16.08
N THR A 133 10.13 8.76 15.46
CA THR A 133 10.37 9.74 14.39
C THR A 133 9.23 10.74 14.15
N ASP A 134 9.57 11.92 13.62
CA ASP A 134 8.60 12.87 13.02
C ASP A 134 8.03 12.37 11.66
N HIS A 135 8.61 11.31 11.09
CA HIS A 135 8.18 10.66 9.86
C HIS A 135 7.70 9.23 10.15
N PRO A 136 6.53 9.07 10.79
CA PRO A 136 6.10 7.79 11.31
C PRO A 136 5.91 6.75 10.20
N GLN A 137 6.44 5.55 10.45
CA GLN A 137 6.10 4.38 9.66
C GLN A 137 4.64 3.97 9.89
N ILE A 138 4.13 3.10 9.01
CA ILE A 138 2.79 2.56 9.13
C ILE A 138 2.89 1.15 9.70
N VAL A 139 2.08 0.90 10.73
CA VAL A 139 1.99 -0.39 11.40
C VAL A 139 0.54 -0.87 11.41
N VAL A 140 0.36 -2.19 11.46
CA VAL A 140 -0.91 -2.79 11.88
C VAL A 140 -0.88 -2.88 13.40
N THR A 141 -1.90 -2.32 14.04
CA THR A 141 -2.16 -2.51 15.47
C THR A 141 -3.46 -3.29 15.67
N ASN A 142 -3.57 -4.06 16.75
CA ASN A 142 -4.88 -4.48 17.26
C ASN A 142 -5.53 -3.30 18.02
N GLU A 143 -6.79 -3.43 18.43
CA GLU A 143 -7.55 -2.37 19.12
C GLU A 143 -6.80 -1.83 20.36
N ASP A 144 -6.26 -2.74 21.19
CA ASP A 144 -5.48 -2.38 22.38
C ASP A 144 -4.03 -1.96 22.10
N SER A 145 -3.60 -1.94 20.83
CA SER A 145 -2.23 -1.63 20.40
C SER A 145 -1.11 -2.48 21.04
N GLN A 146 -1.44 -3.68 21.54
CA GLN A 146 -0.50 -4.63 22.13
C GLN A 146 0.25 -5.45 21.08
N PHE A 147 -0.38 -5.68 19.93
CA PHE A 147 0.27 -6.30 18.77
C PHE A 147 0.57 -5.21 17.75
N VAL A 148 1.84 -5.12 17.36
CA VAL A 148 2.32 -4.12 16.40
C VAL A 148 3.17 -4.84 15.37
N SER A 149 2.84 -4.66 14.09
CA SER A 149 3.63 -5.19 12.99
C SER A 149 3.79 -4.16 11.89
N TYR A 150 4.97 -4.11 11.30
CA TYR A 150 5.27 -3.21 10.18
C TYR A 150 4.31 -3.45 9.00
N PHE A 151 3.89 -2.36 8.35
CA PHE A 151 3.01 -2.40 7.19
C PHE A 151 3.58 -1.70 5.96
N ALA A 152 4.08 -0.48 6.11
CA ALA A 152 4.70 0.32 5.05
C ALA A 152 5.64 1.37 5.65
N ASP A 153 6.63 1.82 4.87
CA ASP A 153 7.63 2.80 5.37
C ASP A 153 7.02 4.16 5.70
N ASN A 154 6.07 4.64 4.90
CA ASN A 154 5.37 5.91 5.10
C ASN A 154 4.06 5.97 4.28
N PHE A 155 3.28 7.02 4.50
CA PHE A 155 1.97 7.19 3.89
C PHE A 155 2.03 7.47 2.38
N GLU A 156 3.03 8.21 1.91
CA GLU A 156 3.20 8.45 0.47
C GLU A 156 3.43 7.13 -0.28
N LYS A 157 4.37 6.29 0.18
CA LYS A 157 4.61 4.98 -0.43
C LYS A 157 3.35 4.14 -0.42
N LEU A 158 2.60 4.14 0.69
CA LEU A 158 1.33 3.41 0.78
C LEU A 158 0.34 3.85 -0.30
N LEU A 159 0.17 5.16 -0.54
CA LEU A 159 -0.74 5.66 -1.58
C LEU A 159 -0.35 5.14 -2.97
N PHE A 160 0.93 5.19 -3.33
CA PHE A 160 1.41 4.69 -4.62
C PHE A 160 1.33 3.16 -4.73
N GLN A 161 1.59 2.42 -3.66
CA GLN A 161 1.40 0.97 -3.60
C GLN A 161 -0.08 0.59 -3.81
N CYS A 162 -1.01 1.31 -3.17
CA CYS A 162 -2.45 1.17 -3.38
C CYS A 162 -2.85 1.44 -4.84
N ALA A 163 -2.41 2.57 -5.39
CA ALA A 163 -2.72 2.95 -6.77
C ALA A 163 -2.18 1.93 -7.76
N PHE A 164 -0.92 1.51 -7.60
CA PHE A 164 -0.30 0.52 -8.47
C PHE A 164 -1.03 -0.83 -8.39
N SER A 165 -1.29 -1.32 -7.19
CA SER A 165 -2.01 -2.60 -7.00
C SER A 165 -3.41 -2.57 -7.61
N LYS A 166 -4.08 -1.42 -7.62
CA LYS A 166 -5.44 -1.27 -8.14
C LYS A 166 -5.46 -1.20 -9.66
N TYR A 167 -4.59 -0.36 -10.23
CA TYR A 167 -4.73 0.10 -11.61
C TYR A 167 -3.72 -0.52 -12.57
N GLU A 168 -2.49 -0.85 -12.13
CA GLU A 168 -1.41 -1.21 -13.07
C GLU A 168 -1.77 -2.38 -13.99
N ARG A 169 -2.43 -3.41 -13.46
CA ARG A 169 -2.85 -4.58 -14.24
C ARG A 169 -3.75 -4.24 -15.44
N LEU A 170 -4.40 -3.08 -15.44
CA LEU A 170 -5.26 -2.60 -16.53
C LEU A 170 -4.44 -2.08 -17.73
N ASN A 171 -3.12 -1.91 -17.59
CA ASN A 171 -2.23 -1.53 -18.69
C ASN A 171 -1.98 -2.66 -19.69
N TYR A 172 -2.26 -3.91 -19.31
CA TYR A 172 -1.74 -5.09 -20.00
C TYR A 172 -2.84 -6.05 -20.41
N ASP A 173 -2.60 -6.78 -21.49
CA ASP A 173 -3.51 -7.80 -22.00
C ASP A 173 -3.57 -9.04 -21.11
N LYS A 174 -2.48 -9.32 -20.37
CA LYS A 174 -2.33 -10.50 -19.53
C LYS A 174 -1.96 -10.14 -18.11
N CYS A 175 -2.61 -10.81 -17.16
CA CYS A 175 -2.32 -10.69 -15.73
C CYS A 175 -2.40 -12.08 -15.09
N ILE A 176 -1.37 -12.43 -14.33
CA ILE A 176 -1.24 -13.71 -13.63
C ILE A 176 -1.16 -13.41 -12.14
N MET A 177 -2.15 -13.87 -11.41
CA MET A 177 -2.21 -13.74 -9.96
C MET A 177 -1.35 -14.81 -9.30
N LEU A 178 -0.61 -14.41 -8.26
CA LEU A 178 0.30 -15.26 -7.51
C LEU A 178 -0.05 -15.21 -6.02
N THR A 179 -0.03 -16.39 -5.38
CA THR A 179 -0.21 -16.52 -3.93
C THR A 179 0.67 -17.62 -3.38
N GLY A 180 1.38 -17.32 -2.28
CA GLY A 180 2.26 -18.25 -1.59
C GLY A 180 1.95 -18.33 -0.11
N LEU A 181 1.85 -19.55 0.41
CA LEU A 181 1.69 -19.80 1.84
C LEU A 181 3.04 -19.75 2.59
N PRO A 182 3.03 -19.59 3.92
CA PRO A 182 4.26 -19.54 4.72
C PRO A 182 5.26 -20.68 4.52
N ASN A 183 4.78 -21.91 4.31
CA ASN A 183 5.68 -23.05 4.10
C ASN A 183 6.36 -23.01 2.73
N MET A 184 5.63 -22.58 1.68
CA MET A 184 6.17 -22.42 0.33
C MET A 184 7.30 -21.39 0.30
N LEU A 185 7.08 -20.24 0.97
CA LEU A 185 8.06 -19.17 1.06
C LEU A 185 9.32 -19.57 1.82
N LYS A 186 9.17 -20.31 2.93
CA LYS A 186 10.31 -20.87 3.66
C LYS A 186 11.14 -21.83 2.80
N GLU A 187 10.48 -22.65 1.98
CA GLU A 187 11.15 -23.55 1.05
C GLU A 187 11.90 -22.80 -0.05
N ALA A 188 11.29 -21.75 -0.62
CA ALA A 188 11.93 -20.88 -1.61
C ALA A 188 13.18 -20.20 -1.04
N ILE A 189 13.07 -19.55 0.12
CA ILE A 189 14.20 -18.90 0.82
C ILE A 189 15.34 -19.89 1.05
N LYS A 190 15.02 -21.10 1.53
CA LYS A 190 16.01 -22.17 1.75
C LYS A 190 16.66 -22.65 0.45
N LYS A 191 15.87 -22.87 -0.61
CA LYS A 191 16.34 -23.33 -1.92
C LYS A 191 17.31 -22.34 -2.56
N HIS A 192 17.01 -21.05 -2.44
CA HIS A 192 17.80 -19.97 -3.07
C HIS A 192 18.91 -19.41 -2.17
N ASN A 193 19.06 -19.95 -0.95
CA ASN A 193 19.98 -19.47 0.08
C ASN A 193 19.90 -17.93 0.24
N ALA A 194 18.67 -17.42 0.26
CA ALA A 194 18.38 -16.00 0.42
C ALA A 194 18.12 -15.67 1.90
N GLU A 195 18.29 -14.41 2.28
CA GLU A 195 17.93 -13.94 3.62
C GLU A 195 16.40 -13.84 3.76
N ASP A 196 15.75 -13.31 2.73
CA ASP A 196 14.30 -13.21 2.60
C ASP A 196 13.85 -13.42 1.16
N VAL A 197 12.54 -13.33 0.92
CA VAL A 197 11.96 -13.48 -0.41
C VAL A 197 12.33 -12.33 -1.35
N PHE A 198 12.57 -11.12 -0.85
CA PHE A 198 12.93 -9.99 -1.71
C PHE A 198 14.34 -10.13 -2.27
N GLY A 199 15.25 -10.81 -1.58
CA GLY A 199 16.54 -11.20 -2.16
C GLY A 199 16.41 -12.15 -3.37
N ILE A 200 15.35 -12.98 -3.42
CA ILE A 200 15.03 -13.79 -4.61
C ILE A 200 14.46 -12.90 -5.72
N ILE A 201 13.54 -12.00 -5.36
CA ILE A 201 12.87 -11.10 -6.31
C ILE A 201 13.84 -10.07 -6.91
N ASP A 202 14.84 -9.60 -6.16
CA ASP A 202 15.91 -8.73 -6.67
C ASP A 202 16.76 -9.45 -7.72
N LYS A 203 17.15 -10.71 -7.46
CA LYS A 203 17.89 -11.53 -8.44
C LYS A 203 17.06 -11.78 -9.70
N PHE A 204 15.78 -12.09 -9.54
CA PHE A 204 14.84 -12.23 -10.64
C PHE A 204 14.73 -10.93 -11.45
N SER A 205 14.54 -9.79 -10.77
CA SER A 205 14.40 -8.49 -11.41
C SER A 205 15.63 -8.12 -12.23
N ASN A 206 16.83 -8.36 -11.69
CA ASN A 206 18.09 -8.15 -12.41
C ASN A 206 18.25 -9.10 -13.62
N THR A 207 17.76 -10.33 -13.53
CA THR A 207 17.85 -11.33 -14.63
C THR A 207 16.95 -10.97 -15.80
N TYR A 208 15.81 -10.34 -15.53
CA TYR A 208 14.80 -9.99 -16.52
C TYR A 208 14.70 -8.48 -16.79
N ASP A 209 15.69 -7.70 -16.36
CA ASP A 209 15.79 -6.25 -16.56
C ASP A 209 14.58 -5.44 -16.03
N PHE A 210 13.98 -5.87 -14.92
CA PHE A 210 12.98 -5.06 -14.22
C PHE A 210 13.64 -4.00 -13.35
N GLN A 211 13.13 -2.77 -13.46
CA GLN A 211 13.46 -1.69 -12.55
C GLN A 211 12.58 -1.78 -11.31
N LYS A 212 13.16 -1.56 -10.13
CA LYS A 212 12.44 -1.49 -8.86
C LYS A 212 11.85 -0.09 -8.66
N ALA A 213 10.56 0.00 -8.36
CA ALA A 213 9.92 1.28 -8.08
C ALA A 213 10.33 1.84 -6.72
N TRP A 214 10.49 3.16 -6.61
CA TRP A 214 10.92 3.87 -5.38
C TRP A 214 9.94 3.68 -4.20
N PHE A 215 8.67 3.43 -4.50
CA PHE A 215 7.63 3.11 -3.51
C PHE A 215 7.57 1.60 -3.15
N SER A 216 8.59 0.82 -3.50
CA SER A 216 8.84 -0.48 -2.86
C SER A 216 9.39 -0.29 -1.44
N ASP A 217 9.15 -1.27 -0.58
CA ASP A 217 9.58 -1.26 0.83
C ASP A 217 9.77 -2.69 1.38
N ARG A 218 9.71 -2.86 2.71
CA ARG A 218 9.95 -4.15 3.39
C ARG A 218 8.76 -5.11 3.35
N THR A 219 7.63 -4.74 2.76
CA THR A 219 6.45 -5.60 2.58
C THR A 219 5.92 -5.57 1.15
N HIS A 220 6.37 -4.63 0.31
CA HIS A 220 5.95 -4.46 -1.06
C HIS A 220 7.14 -4.38 -2.01
N TYR A 221 7.15 -5.25 -3.02
CA TYR A 221 8.10 -5.20 -4.12
C TYR A 221 7.37 -4.94 -5.43
N ILE A 222 7.78 -3.89 -6.12
CA ILE A 222 7.17 -3.46 -7.37
C ILE A 222 8.27 -3.36 -8.43
N GLY A 223 8.15 -4.20 -9.45
CA GLY A 223 9.05 -4.25 -10.59
C GLY A 223 8.34 -3.83 -11.87
N PHE A 224 9.02 -3.08 -12.74
CA PHE A 224 8.47 -2.64 -14.02
C PHE A 224 9.55 -2.58 -15.11
N LYS A 225 9.12 -2.76 -16.36
CA LYS A 225 9.90 -2.48 -17.57
C LYS A 225 8.94 -2.23 -18.73
N ASP A 226 9.48 -1.97 -19.92
CA ASP A 226 8.65 -1.88 -21.13
C ASP A 226 7.86 -3.19 -21.33
N GLY A 227 6.54 -3.08 -21.47
CA GLY A 227 5.64 -4.20 -21.77
C GLY A 227 5.34 -5.16 -20.62
N SER A 228 5.87 -4.93 -19.41
CA SER A 228 5.51 -5.78 -18.25
C SER A 228 5.79 -5.12 -16.90
N SER A 229 5.02 -5.53 -15.90
CA SER A 229 5.21 -5.14 -14.50
C SER A 229 4.76 -6.24 -13.54
N PHE A 230 5.20 -6.17 -12.30
CA PHE A 230 4.71 -7.04 -11.25
C PHE A 230 4.66 -6.32 -9.91
N TYR A 231 3.78 -6.84 -9.05
CA TYR A 231 3.61 -6.41 -7.68
C TYR A 231 3.57 -7.63 -6.78
N ILE A 232 4.41 -7.66 -5.75
CA ILE A 232 4.44 -8.72 -4.74
C ILE A 232 4.36 -8.08 -3.37
N LYS A 233 3.32 -8.44 -2.62
CA LYS A 233 3.15 -8.09 -1.21
C LYS A 233 3.45 -9.30 -0.34
N VAL A 234 4.21 -9.10 0.73
CA VAL A 234 4.60 -10.15 1.69
C VAL A 234 4.18 -9.74 3.09
N ARG A 235 3.39 -10.58 3.76
CA ARG A 235 2.92 -10.37 5.14
C ARG A 235 2.78 -11.69 5.87
N ASN A 236 3.20 -11.74 7.14
CA ASN A 236 3.14 -12.95 7.97
C ASN A 236 3.74 -14.19 7.28
N ASN A 237 4.83 -13.98 6.55
CA ASN A 237 5.48 -14.98 5.69
C ASN A 237 4.58 -15.56 4.58
N ALA A 238 3.42 -14.98 4.28
CA ALA A 238 2.65 -15.28 3.07
C ALA A 238 2.92 -14.20 2.02
N LEU A 239 2.75 -14.54 0.74
CA LEU A 239 2.77 -13.54 -0.34
C LEU A 239 1.50 -13.57 -1.17
N CYS A 240 1.14 -12.43 -1.71
CA CYS A 240 0.18 -12.30 -2.80
C CYS A 240 0.60 -11.19 -3.76
N GLY A 241 0.08 -11.22 -4.98
CA GLY A 241 0.44 -10.22 -5.97
C GLY A 241 0.02 -10.60 -7.38
N PHE A 242 0.65 -9.97 -8.35
CA PHE A 242 0.49 -10.29 -9.76
C PHE A 242 1.76 -10.02 -10.56
N ILE A 243 1.85 -10.66 -11.72
CA ILE A 243 2.68 -10.23 -12.84
C ILE A 243 1.79 -10.00 -14.05
N ALA A 244 1.98 -8.89 -14.75
CA ALA A 244 1.19 -8.47 -15.89
C ALA A 244 2.09 -8.01 -17.04
N GLY A 245 1.63 -8.21 -18.27
CA GLY A 245 2.39 -7.86 -19.47
C GLY A 245 1.60 -8.03 -20.75
N ASP A 246 2.15 -7.49 -21.84
CA ASP A 246 1.55 -7.57 -23.16
C ASP A 246 1.44 -9.02 -23.63
N LEU A 247 0.53 -9.28 -24.59
CA LEU A 247 0.30 -10.63 -25.09
C LEU A 247 1.45 -11.10 -25.99
N ASP A 248 2.52 -11.61 -25.36
CA ASP A 248 3.62 -12.29 -26.02
C ASP A 248 4.05 -13.56 -25.28
N ASN A 249 4.88 -14.39 -25.92
CA ASN A 249 5.38 -15.62 -25.28
C ASN A 249 6.39 -15.33 -24.14
N GLN A 250 6.87 -14.10 -23.99
CA GLN A 250 7.85 -13.76 -22.96
C GLN A 250 7.17 -13.66 -21.60
N ILE A 251 5.99 -13.05 -21.50
CA ILE A 251 5.32 -12.88 -20.20
C ILE A 251 4.95 -14.23 -19.56
N ASP A 252 4.61 -15.25 -20.37
CA ASP A 252 4.37 -16.60 -19.87
C ASP A 252 5.61 -17.19 -19.23
N ASN A 253 6.73 -17.19 -19.94
CA ASN A 253 7.99 -17.73 -19.43
C ASN A 253 8.50 -16.96 -18.19
N ILE A 254 8.41 -15.62 -18.22
CA ILE A 254 8.78 -14.77 -17.09
C ILE A 254 7.90 -15.11 -15.87
N SER A 255 6.60 -15.26 -16.07
CA SER A 255 5.67 -15.59 -14.98
C SER A 255 5.90 -16.99 -14.42
N GLU A 256 6.10 -18.00 -15.27
CA GLU A 256 6.38 -19.38 -14.83
C GLU A 256 7.69 -19.45 -14.05
N THR A 257 8.70 -18.72 -14.50
CA THR A 257 9.97 -18.63 -13.78
C THR A 257 9.78 -17.96 -12.42
N LEU A 258 9.07 -16.83 -12.34
CA LEU A 258 8.79 -16.16 -11.07
C LEU A 258 8.04 -17.07 -10.09
N LEU A 259 7.02 -17.78 -10.56
CA LEU A 259 6.26 -18.73 -9.74
C LEU A 259 7.16 -19.86 -9.22
N ALA A 260 8.05 -20.39 -10.06
CA ALA A 260 8.97 -21.47 -9.70
C ALA A 260 10.08 -21.04 -8.72
N GLU A 261 10.61 -19.82 -8.88
CA GLU A 261 11.61 -19.23 -7.97
C GLU A 261 11.00 -18.93 -6.59
N LEU A 262 9.74 -18.47 -6.56
CA LEU A 262 9.01 -18.18 -5.32
C LEU A 262 8.35 -19.42 -4.71
N HIS A 263 8.36 -20.55 -5.42
CA HIS A 263 7.67 -21.79 -5.04
C HIS A 263 6.17 -21.61 -4.78
N VAL A 264 5.51 -20.78 -5.59
CA VAL A 264 4.09 -20.40 -5.42
C VAL A 264 3.21 -20.90 -6.56
N SER A 265 1.91 -20.95 -6.30
CA SER A 265 0.91 -21.39 -7.28
C SER A 265 0.33 -20.22 -8.06
N LYS A 266 -0.06 -20.50 -9.31
CA LYS A 266 -0.91 -19.62 -10.11
C LYS A 266 -2.35 -19.69 -9.62
N ASN A 267 -3.00 -18.55 -9.48
CA ASN A 267 -4.46 -18.49 -9.35
C ASN A 267 -5.08 -18.22 -10.73
N ASN A 268 -6.06 -19.05 -11.11
CA ASN A 268 -6.86 -18.87 -12.33
C ASN A 268 -8.02 -17.92 -12.07
#